data_AF-A0A368G3N1-F1
#
_entry.id   AF-A0A368G3N1-F1
#
_cell.length_a   1.000
_cell.length_b   1.000
_cell.length_c   1.000
_cell.angle_alpha   90.00
_cell.angle_beta   90.00
_cell.angle_gamma   90.00
#
_symmetry.space_group_name_H-M   'P 1'
#
loop_
_entity.id
_entity.type
_entity.pdbx_description
1 polymer ?
#
loop_
_entity_poly.entity_id
_entity_poly.type
_entity_poly.pdbx_seq_one_letter_code
_entity_poly.pdbx_strand_id
1 'polypeptide(L)'
;MSKWTFYYFLRGLGFSYKINKGQRFIFERPDLALKRAAYLQTIAEARSRGSCLVFIDETWVFDRMTKKRGWNDNTIPRFAPASVMEEFSCGKTAAKNKGRRAIVISAITDEGVVPDCTKVIISGRNSVDQDYHRDMNHSMFEGWLLECIPRMQNVAARRPVAVVIDNAPYHSRQLEKIPSNTSTKAAIVDYLRSKGVEVALDSSKDDLLQELHAFVSSRGGVGALRNYAVENICAEFGVAVIRLPPFHCFLTP
;
A
#
# COMPACT_ATOMS: atom_id res chain seq x y z
N MET A 1 31.32 -36.53 -3.45
CA MET A 1 30.64 -36.37 -2.14
C MET A 1 29.19 -36.85 -2.29
N SER A 2 28.69 -37.73 -1.42
CA SER A 2 27.31 -38.23 -1.53
C SER A 2 26.28 -37.17 -1.14
N LYS A 3 25.04 -37.29 -1.63
CA LYS A 3 23.90 -36.41 -1.25
C LYS A 3 23.72 -36.34 0.27
N TRP A 4 23.91 -37.46 0.96
CA TRP A 4 23.78 -37.55 2.41
C TRP A 4 24.95 -36.89 3.14
N THR A 5 26.17 -37.11 2.66
CA THR A 5 27.37 -36.44 3.20
C THR A 5 27.23 -34.92 3.11
N PHE A 6 26.78 -34.40 1.95
CA PHE A 6 26.55 -32.97 1.76
C PHE A 6 25.41 -32.43 2.64
N TYR A 7 24.32 -33.18 2.78
CA TYR A 7 23.21 -32.82 3.66
C TYR A 7 23.64 -32.68 5.13
N TYR A 8 24.36 -33.67 5.66
CA TYR A 8 24.85 -33.63 7.04
C TYR A 8 25.91 -32.55 7.25
N PHE A 9 26.77 -32.32 6.25
CA PHE A 9 27.74 -31.22 6.27
C PHE A 9 27.05 -29.86 6.40
N LEU A 10 26.05 -29.56 5.55
CA LEU A 10 25.30 -28.31 5.64
C LEU A 10 24.57 -28.16 6.98
N ARG A 11 24.01 -29.25 7.52
CA ARG A 11 23.37 -29.24 8.85
C ARG A 11 24.39 -28.95 9.96
N GLY A 12 25.59 -29.51 9.87
CA GLY A 12 26.69 -29.26 10.81
C GLY A 12 27.18 -27.80 10.77
N LEU A 13 27.12 -27.16 9.60
CA LEU A 13 27.39 -25.73 9.43
C LEU A 13 26.23 -24.81 9.87
N GLY A 14 25.15 -25.35 10.41
CA GLY A 14 24.00 -24.56 10.87
C GLY A 14 22.94 -24.27 9.82
N PHE A 15 23.03 -24.82 8.60
CA PHE A 15 22.01 -24.62 7.56
C PHE A 15 20.83 -25.60 7.69
N SER A 16 19.64 -25.16 7.31
CA SER A 16 18.46 -26.03 7.19
C SER A 16 17.63 -25.72 5.95
N TYR A 17 17.09 -26.77 5.32
CA TYR A 17 16.16 -26.63 4.22
C TYR A 17 14.75 -26.34 4.75
N LYS A 18 14.36 -25.06 4.74
CA LYS A 18 13.07 -24.57 5.28
C LYS A 18 12.36 -23.64 4.30
N ILE A 19 11.13 -23.26 4.63
CA ILE A 19 10.41 -22.25 3.87
C ILE A 19 11.18 -20.93 3.97
N ASN A 20 11.41 -20.28 2.85
CA ASN A 20 12.01 -18.95 2.81
C ASN A 20 10.99 -17.95 3.36
N LYS A 21 11.05 -17.71 4.67
CA LYS A 21 10.28 -16.66 5.32
C LYS A 21 11.07 -15.37 5.13
N GLY A 22 10.68 -14.56 4.14
CA GLY A 22 11.10 -13.16 4.13
C GLY A 22 10.72 -12.56 5.49
N GLN A 23 11.67 -11.97 6.21
CA GLN A 23 11.43 -11.42 7.54
C GLN A 23 10.30 -10.37 7.44
N ARG A 24 9.14 -10.69 8.02
CA ARG A 24 8.07 -9.71 8.25
C ARG A 24 8.30 -9.17 9.65
N PHE A 25 8.84 -7.96 9.73
CA PHE A 25 9.02 -7.25 10.98
C PHE A 25 7.65 -6.86 11.53
N ILE A 26 7.32 -7.31 12.74
CA ILE A 26 6.20 -6.76 13.50
C ILE A 26 6.76 -5.57 14.25
N PHE A 27 6.34 -4.37 13.86
CA PHE A 27 6.78 -3.15 14.53
C PHE A 27 5.86 -2.86 15.71
N GLU A 28 6.37 -3.02 16.93
CA GLU A 28 5.65 -2.71 18.18
C GLU A 28 5.91 -1.28 18.66
N ARG A 29 6.26 -0.37 17.75
CA ARG A 29 6.35 1.05 18.11
C ARG A 29 4.97 1.53 18.59
N PRO A 30 4.88 2.27 19.71
CA PRO A 30 3.59 2.70 20.26
C PRO A 30 2.70 3.44 19.24
N ASP A 31 3.29 4.27 18.38
CA ASP A 31 2.56 4.99 17.33
C ASP A 31 1.94 4.07 16.27
N LEU A 32 2.61 2.96 15.94
CA LEU A 32 2.09 1.95 15.02
C LEU A 32 1.06 1.04 15.68
N ALA A 33 1.23 0.73 16.96
CA ALA A 33 0.26 -0.02 17.75
C ALA A 33 -1.07 0.72 17.86
N LEU A 34 -1.05 2.04 18.09
CA LEU A 34 -2.25 2.89 18.11
C LEU A 34 -2.96 2.91 16.75
N LYS A 35 -2.21 3.05 15.64
CA LYS A 35 -2.78 3.00 14.29
C LYS A 35 -3.41 1.64 13.99
N ARG A 36 -2.79 0.55 14.43
CA ARG A 36 -3.37 -0.80 14.32
C ARG A 36 -4.65 -0.92 15.14
N ALA A 37 -4.67 -0.42 16.38
CA ALA A 37 -5.86 -0.45 17.22
C ALA A 37 -7.03 0.30 16.57
N ALA A 38 -6.78 1.50 16.04
CA ALA A 38 -7.77 2.29 15.31
C ALA A 38 -8.31 1.53 14.07
N TYR A 39 -7.42 0.96 13.25
CA TYR A 39 -7.83 0.14 12.11
C TYR A 39 -8.73 -1.04 12.54
N LEU A 40 -8.33 -1.79 13.57
CA LEU A 40 -9.11 -2.93 14.06
C LEU A 40 -10.48 -2.51 14.59
N GLN A 41 -10.56 -1.35 15.24
CA GLN A 41 -11.83 -0.76 15.67
C GLN A 41 -12.71 -0.43 14.46
N THR A 42 -12.18 0.26 13.43
CA THR A 42 -12.94 0.59 12.21
C THR A 42 -13.44 -0.66 11.50
N ILE A 43 -12.63 -1.72 11.41
CA ILE A 43 -13.05 -3.01 10.84
C ILE A 43 -14.16 -3.64 11.69
N ALA A 44 -14.06 -3.59 13.03
CA ALA A 44 -15.08 -4.12 13.92
C ALA A 44 -16.41 -3.35 13.78
N GLU A 45 -16.37 -2.03 13.65
CA GLU A 45 -17.53 -1.18 13.41
C GLU A 45 -18.17 -1.44 12.04
N ALA A 46 -17.38 -1.63 10.98
CA ALA A 46 -17.90 -2.01 9.67
C ALA A 46 -18.61 -3.38 9.74
N ARG A 47 -18.03 -4.35 10.44
CA ARG A 47 -18.65 -5.67 10.65
C ARG A 47 -19.94 -5.57 11.47
N SER A 48 -19.98 -4.76 12.53
CA SER A 48 -21.18 -4.61 13.36
C SER A 48 -22.34 -3.95 12.61
N ARG A 49 -22.04 -3.08 11.64
CA ARG A 49 -23.01 -2.50 10.70
C ARG A 49 -23.47 -3.46 9.60
N GLY A 50 -22.90 -4.67 9.53
CA GLY A 50 -23.18 -5.63 8.48
C GLY A 50 -22.61 -5.23 7.12
N SER A 51 -21.56 -4.39 7.09
CA SER A 51 -20.92 -3.99 5.84
C SER A 51 -20.25 -5.18 5.14
N CYS A 52 -20.34 -5.23 3.81
CA CYS A 52 -19.53 -6.09 2.97
C CYS A 52 -18.10 -5.52 2.92
N LEU A 53 -17.15 -6.25 3.52
CA LEU A 53 -15.74 -5.89 3.48
C LEU A 53 -15.12 -6.43 2.19
N VAL A 54 -14.56 -5.52 1.39
CA VAL A 54 -13.89 -5.85 0.13
C VAL A 54 -12.42 -5.51 0.25
N PHE A 55 -11.56 -6.51 0.26
CA PHE A 55 -10.11 -6.34 0.30
C PHE A 55 -9.56 -6.23 -1.11
N ILE A 56 -8.77 -5.21 -1.37
CA ILE A 56 -8.10 -5.00 -2.64
C ILE A 56 -6.59 -5.08 -2.39
N ASP A 57 -5.92 -5.90 -3.18
CA ASP A 57 -4.46 -6.01 -3.15
C ASP A 57 -3.89 -6.32 -4.54
N GLU A 58 -2.62 -5.99 -4.70
CA GLU A 58 -1.81 -6.38 -5.85
C GLU A 58 -0.79 -7.44 -5.47
N THR A 59 -0.76 -8.53 -6.23
CA THR A 59 0.34 -9.50 -6.16
C THR A 59 1.14 -9.52 -7.44
N TRP A 60 2.41 -9.86 -7.29
CA TRP A 60 3.37 -9.88 -8.39
C TRP A 60 3.73 -11.32 -8.72
N VAL A 61 3.54 -11.70 -9.98
CA VAL A 61 3.97 -12.97 -10.56
C VAL A 61 5.20 -12.73 -11.42
N PHE A 62 6.22 -13.57 -11.29
CA PHE A 62 7.47 -13.43 -12.05
C PHE A 62 7.82 -14.78 -12.67
N ASP A 63 8.30 -14.76 -13.92
CA ASP A 63 8.74 -15.95 -14.67
C ASP A 63 9.79 -16.79 -13.91
N ARG A 64 10.55 -16.17 -13.00
CA ARG A 64 11.55 -16.85 -12.15
C ARG A 64 11.27 -16.71 -10.65
N MET A 65 10.01 -16.88 -10.23
CA MET A 65 9.65 -16.92 -8.82
C MET A 65 10.59 -17.85 -8.03
N THR A 66 11.05 -17.36 -6.87
CA THR A 66 11.97 -18.12 -6.02
C THR A 66 11.24 -19.34 -5.45
N LYS A 67 11.92 -20.50 -5.40
CA LYS A 67 11.34 -21.69 -4.78
C LYS A 67 10.91 -21.38 -3.35
N LYS A 68 9.70 -21.81 -2.96
CA LYS A 68 9.11 -21.62 -1.62
C LYS A 68 10.03 -22.09 -0.49
N ARG A 69 10.90 -23.08 -0.76
CA ARG A 69 11.88 -23.62 0.17
C ARG A 69 13.30 -23.43 -0.35
N GLY A 70 14.20 -23.11 0.57
CA GLY A 70 15.63 -22.93 0.32
C GLY A 70 16.46 -23.35 1.53
N TRP A 71 17.76 -23.49 1.32
CA TRP A 71 18.72 -23.62 2.41
C TRP A 71 18.88 -22.25 3.07
N ASN A 72 18.65 -22.21 4.38
CA ASN A 72 18.71 -21.01 5.19
C ASN A 72 19.72 -21.24 6.32
N ASP A 73 20.56 -20.25 6.56
CA ASP A 73 21.46 -20.23 7.70
C ASP A 73 20.66 -20.00 8.99
N ASN A 74 20.85 -20.83 10.01
CA ASN A 74 20.21 -20.66 11.32
C ASN A 74 21.09 -19.92 12.33
N THR A 75 22.34 -19.64 12.01
CA THR A 75 23.27 -18.88 12.87
C THR A 75 22.99 -17.38 12.81
N ILE A 76 22.36 -16.92 11.72
CA ILE A 76 21.94 -15.53 11.57
C ILE A 76 20.77 -15.26 12.52
N PRO A 77 20.90 -14.33 13.48
CA PRO A 77 19.82 -14.01 14.39
C PRO A 77 18.61 -13.47 13.63
N ARG A 78 17.41 -13.71 14.18
CA ARG A 78 16.15 -13.24 13.58
C ARG A 78 16.12 -11.73 13.36
N PHE A 79 16.93 -10.97 14.12
CA PHE A 79 17.06 -9.52 14.06
C PHE A 79 18.51 -9.12 13.72
N ALA A 80 19.08 -9.72 12.68
CA ALA A 80 20.43 -9.36 12.23
C ALA A 80 20.48 -7.92 11.70
N PRO A 81 21.53 -7.15 12.01
CA PRO A 81 21.72 -5.81 11.43
C PRO A 81 21.91 -5.90 9.90
N ALA A 82 21.65 -4.80 9.19
CA ALA A 82 21.69 -4.74 7.74
C ALA A 82 23.05 -5.22 7.16
N SER A 83 24.15 -4.90 7.85
CA SER A 83 25.51 -5.35 7.49
C SER A 83 25.65 -6.89 7.51
N VAL A 84 25.07 -7.57 8.51
CA VAL A 84 25.09 -9.04 8.59
C VAL A 84 24.21 -9.66 7.51
N MET A 85 23.11 -9.01 7.12
CA MET A 85 22.26 -9.45 6.01
C MET A 85 22.89 -9.24 4.63
N GLU A 86 23.76 -8.23 4.50
CA GLU A 86 24.50 -7.90 3.28
C GLU A 86 25.73 -8.80 3.10
N GLU A 87 26.43 -9.11 4.19
CA GLU A 87 27.58 -10.02 4.24
C GLU A 87 27.18 -11.50 4.13
N PHE A 88 26.10 -11.91 4.81
CA PHE A 88 25.60 -13.29 4.79
C PHE A 88 24.28 -13.38 4.02
N SER A 89 24.35 -13.91 2.79
CA SER A 89 23.14 -14.07 1.99
C SER A 89 22.19 -15.08 2.65
N CYS A 90 21.08 -14.60 3.21
CA CYS A 90 19.91 -15.42 3.48
C CYS A 90 19.37 -15.90 2.13
N GLY A 91 19.83 -17.06 1.67
CA GLY A 91 19.61 -17.65 0.34
C GLY A 91 18.62 -16.93 -0.58
N LYS A 92 19.13 -16.29 -1.65
CA LYS A 92 18.36 -15.59 -2.71
C LYS A 92 17.00 -15.06 -2.24
N THR A 93 17.01 -13.99 -1.46
CA THR A 93 15.81 -13.17 -1.22
C THR A 93 15.36 -12.52 -2.53
N ALA A 94 14.44 -13.21 -3.19
CA ALA A 94 13.67 -12.78 -4.36
C ALA A 94 14.52 -12.44 -5.59
N ALA A 95 14.29 -13.20 -6.67
CA ALA A 95 14.62 -12.80 -8.03
C ALA A 95 13.78 -11.60 -8.49
N LYS A 96 13.68 -10.53 -7.68
CA LYS A 96 12.84 -9.35 -7.94
C LYS A 96 13.07 -8.87 -9.38
N ASN A 97 14.31 -8.89 -9.85
CA ASN A 97 14.73 -8.30 -11.13
C ASN A 97 14.99 -9.30 -12.27
N LYS A 98 14.50 -10.56 -12.22
CA LYS A 98 14.73 -11.52 -13.32
C LYS A 98 13.44 -12.03 -13.94
N GLY A 99 13.25 -11.74 -15.23
CA GLY A 99 12.17 -12.24 -16.06
C GLY A 99 10.98 -11.29 -16.18
N ARG A 100 10.01 -11.68 -17.02
CA ARG A 100 8.75 -10.95 -17.18
C ARG A 100 7.98 -10.92 -15.88
N ARG A 101 7.29 -9.82 -15.63
CA ARG A 101 6.44 -9.64 -14.44
C ARG A 101 4.99 -9.56 -14.89
N ALA A 102 4.09 -10.08 -14.07
CA ALA A 102 2.68 -9.78 -14.15
C ALA A 102 2.22 -9.24 -12.80
N ILE A 103 1.42 -8.18 -12.83
CA ILE A 103 0.68 -7.68 -11.69
C ILE A 103 -0.71 -8.28 -11.78
N VAL A 104 -1.16 -8.89 -10.70
CA VAL A 104 -2.53 -9.34 -10.55
C VAL A 104 -3.15 -8.48 -9.47
N ILE A 105 -4.12 -7.65 -9.84
CA ILE A 105 -4.96 -6.89 -8.92
C ILE A 105 -6.33 -7.56 -8.85
N SER A 106 -6.91 -7.64 -7.66
CA SER A 106 -8.23 -8.22 -7.47
C SER A 106 -8.94 -7.62 -6.26
N ALA A 107 -10.26 -7.80 -6.22
CA ALA A 107 -11.12 -7.46 -5.10
C ALA A 107 -11.69 -8.75 -4.51
N ILE A 108 -11.57 -8.92 -3.20
CA ILE A 108 -11.88 -10.18 -2.50
C ILE A 108 -12.78 -9.90 -1.30
N THR A 109 -13.80 -10.71 -1.12
CA THR A 109 -14.71 -10.73 0.03
C THR A 109 -14.53 -12.01 0.83
N ASP A 110 -15.25 -12.17 1.93
CA ASP A 110 -15.35 -13.44 2.67
C ASP A 110 -15.99 -14.57 1.83
N GLU A 111 -16.81 -14.23 0.85
CA GLU A 111 -17.41 -15.16 -0.12
C GLU A 111 -16.48 -15.52 -1.28
N GLY A 112 -15.32 -14.85 -1.39
CA GLY A 112 -14.31 -15.09 -2.42
C GLY A 112 -14.04 -13.89 -3.32
N VAL A 113 -13.42 -14.16 -4.47
CA VAL A 113 -13.07 -13.13 -5.46
C VAL A 113 -14.33 -12.54 -6.06
N VAL A 114 -14.44 -11.20 -6.08
CA VAL A 114 -15.54 -10.50 -6.73
C VAL A 114 -15.46 -10.76 -8.24
N PRO A 115 -16.54 -11.29 -8.87
CA PRO A 115 -16.55 -11.58 -10.30
C PRO A 115 -16.15 -10.38 -11.14
N ASP A 116 -15.33 -10.65 -12.15
CA ASP A 116 -14.78 -9.67 -13.09
C ASP A 116 -13.97 -8.52 -12.47
N CYS A 117 -13.62 -8.56 -11.19
CA CYS A 117 -12.73 -7.57 -10.57
C CYS A 117 -11.25 -7.96 -10.63
N THR A 118 -10.89 -9.08 -11.26
CA THR A 118 -9.49 -9.49 -11.39
C THR A 118 -8.88 -8.96 -12.69
N LYS A 119 -7.77 -8.22 -12.61
CA LYS A 119 -7.04 -7.71 -13.77
C LYS A 119 -5.58 -8.16 -13.71
N VAL A 120 -5.10 -8.69 -14.84
CA VAL A 120 -3.71 -9.14 -15.00
C VAL A 120 -2.99 -8.21 -15.97
N ILE A 121 -1.91 -7.58 -15.50
CA ILE A 121 -1.10 -6.64 -16.25
C ILE A 121 0.28 -7.25 -16.45
N ILE A 122 0.67 -7.57 -17.68
CA ILE A 122 1.96 -8.22 -17.97
C ILE A 122 2.94 -7.18 -18.50
N SER A 123 4.11 -7.04 -17.85
CA SER A 123 5.17 -6.15 -18.31
C SER A 123 5.84 -6.67 -19.61
N GLY A 124 6.11 -5.75 -20.54
CA GLY A 124 6.91 -6.02 -21.75
C GLY A 124 6.16 -6.52 -23.00
N ARG A 125 4.90 -6.12 -23.24
CA ARG A 125 4.33 -6.22 -24.59
C ARG A 125 4.85 -5.04 -25.43
N ASN A 126 5.77 -5.33 -26.34
CA ASN A 126 6.22 -4.40 -27.37
C ASN A 126 5.04 -4.10 -28.32
N SER A 127 4.39 -2.95 -28.15
CA SER A 127 3.66 -2.26 -29.23
C SER A 127 4.25 -0.86 -29.31
N VAL A 128 4.61 -0.48 -30.53
CA VAL A 128 5.56 0.58 -30.95
C VAL A 128 5.14 2.02 -30.60
N ASP A 129 4.15 2.24 -29.73
CA ASP A 129 3.57 3.58 -29.59
C ASP A 129 2.98 3.91 -28.21
N GLN A 130 3.72 3.69 -27.12
CA GLN A 130 3.46 4.39 -25.85
C GLN A 130 4.58 4.15 -24.81
N ASP A 131 4.96 5.22 -24.14
CA ASP A 131 5.96 5.34 -23.09
C ASP A 131 5.65 4.44 -21.87
N TYR A 132 6.28 3.26 -21.81
CA TYR A 132 6.14 2.29 -20.71
C TYR A 132 7.12 2.60 -19.57
N HIS A 133 6.81 3.61 -18.77
CA HIS A 133 7.40 3.81 -17.45
C HIS A 133 6.32 3.74 -16.35
N ARG A 134 6.16 2.53 -15.75
CA ARG A 134 5.42 2.11 -14.51
C ARG A 134 4.28 1.11 -14.77
N ASP A 135 4.49 -0.16 -14.41
CA ASP A 135 3.55 -1.28 -14.65
C ASP A 135 2.17 -1.14 -13.94
N MET A 136 2.08 -0.40 -12.83
CA MET A 136 0.82 0.03 -12.18
C MET A 136 0.94 1.50 -11.77
N ASN A 137 -0.06 2.32 -12.09
CA ASN A 137 -0.10 3.74 -11.78
C ASN A 137 -1.49 4.19 -11.31
N HIS A 138 -1.61 5.44 -10.86
CA HIS A 138 -2.85 5.99 -10.31
C HIS A 138 -4.01 5.93 -11.31
N SER A 139 -3.80 6.29 -12.58
CA SER A 139 -4.85 6.29 -13.61
C SER A 139 -5.37 4.87 -13.88
N MET A 140 -4.47 3.89 -13.98
CA MET A 140 -4.84 2.50 -14.16
C MET A 140 -5.64 1.95 -12.97
N PHE A 141 -5.21 2.26 -11.74
CA PHE A 141 -5.90 1.82 -10.54
C PHE A 141 -7.28 2.49 -10.41
N GLU A 142 -7.35 3.80 -10.58
CA GLU A 142 -8.60 4.57 -10.47
C GLU A 142 -9.63 4.13 -11.52
N GLY A 143 -9.21 3.91 -12.77
CA GLY A 143 -10.08 3.36 -13.81
C GLY A 143 -10.57 1.95 -13.49
N TRP A 144 -9.68 1.07 -13.02
CA TRP A 144 -10.07 -0.27 -12.56
C TRP A 144 -11.03 -0.21 -11.37
N LEU A 145 -10.81 0.70 -10.42
CA LEU A 145 -11.66 0.87 -9.24
C LEU A 145 -13.08 1.32 -9.63
N LEU A 146 -13.19 2.30 -10.54
CA LEU A 146 -14.47 2.76 -11.08
C LEU A 146 -15.26 1.63 -11.74
N GLU A 147 -14.60 0.76 -12.51
CA GLU A 147 -15.22 -0.41 -13.13
C GLU A 147 -15.66 -1.46 -12.09
N CYS A 148 -14.90 -1.61 -11.00
CA CYS A 148 -15.10 -2.66 -10.01
C CYS A 148 -16.11 -2.32 -8.92
N ILE A 149 -16.25 -1.05 -8.52
CA ILE A 149 -17.17 -0.66 -7.43
C ILE A 149 -18.61 -1.14 -7.67
N PRO A 150 -19.22 -0.97 -8.87
CA PRO A 150 -20.57 -1.49 -9.12
C PRO A 150 -20.69 -3.01 -8.93
N ARG A 151 -19.64 -3.76 -9.26
CA ARG A 151 -19.58 -5.22 -9.09
C ARG A 151 -19.47 -5.62 -7.62
N MET A 152 -18.66 -4.88 -6.86
CA MET A 152 -18.58 -5.03 -5.41
C MET A 152 -19.94 -4.76 -4.73
N GLN A 153 -20.65 -3.73 -5.17
CA GLN A 153 -22.00 -3.41 -4.66
C GLN A 153 -23.04 -4.46 -5.03
N ASN A 154 -22.92 -5.06 -6.22
CA ASN A 154 -23.77 -6.17 -6.64
C ASN A 154 -23.59 -7.39 -5.70
N VAL A 155 -22.34 -7.81 -5.46
CA VAL A 155 -22.01 -8.90 -4.53
C VAL A 155 -22.44 -8.56 -3.08
N ALA A 156 -22.36 -7.30 -2.69
CA ALA A 156 -22.78 -6.87 -1.35
C ALA A 156 -24.29 -7.02 -1.11
N ALA A 157 -25.12 -7.19 -2.14
CA ALA A 157 -26.55 -7.45 -2.02
C ALA A 157 -27.28 -6.43 -1.11
N ARG A 158 -27.08 -5.13 -1.35
CA ARG A 158 -27.58 -3.98 -0.57
C ARG A 158 -26.91 -3.74 0.79
N ARG A 159 -25.96 -4.58 1.21
CA ARG A 159 -25.10 -4.26 2.36
C ARG A 159 -24.25 -3.01 2.03
N PRO A 160 -23.96 -2.14 3.01
CA PRO A 160 -22.97 -1.10 2.83
C PRO A 160 -21.62 -1.71 2.43
N VAL A 161 -20.91 -1.11 1.48
CA VAL A 161 -19.59 -1.62 1.06
C VAL A 161 -18.50 -0.82 1.77
N ALA A 162 -17.50 -1.52 2.28
CA ALA A 162 -16.28 -0.91 2.79
C ALA A 162 -15.07 -1.58 2.13
N VAL A 163 -14.33 -0.79 1.35
CA VAL A 163 -13.13 -1.22 0.64
C VAL A 163 -11.92 -1.05 1.55
N VAL A 164 -11.13 -2.11 1.68
CA VAL A 164 -9.88 -2.16 2.45
C VAL A 164 -8.70 -2.16 1.47
N ILE A 165 -7.83 -1.16 1.56
CA ILE A 165 -6.68 -0.97 0.66
C ILE A 165 -5.42 -0.60 1.45
N ASP A 166 -4.25 -0.87 0.88
CA ASP A 166 -2.98 -0.41 1.44
C ASP A 166 -2.71 1.09 1.17
N ASN A 167 -1.52 1.57 1.57
CA ASN A 167 -1.12 2.97 1.38
C ASN A 167 -0.07 3.13 0.27
N ALA A 168 -0.10 2.27 -0.76
CA ALA A 168 0.80 2.42 -1.89
C ALA A 168 0.67 3.84 -2.49
N PRO A 169 1.77 4.42 -3.02
CA PRO A 169 1.74 5.79 -3.53
C PRO A 169 0.68 6.02 -4.61
N TYR A 170 0.40 5.02 -5.45
CA TYR A 170 -0.63 5.12 -6.51
C TYR A 170 -2.06 5.03 -5.98
N HIS A 171 -2.29 4.43 -4.80
CA HIS A 171 -3.58 4.49 -4.09
C HIS A 171 -3.78 5.80 -3.34
N SER A 172 -2.71 6.56 -3.13
CA SER A 172 -2.68 7.72 -2.22
C SER A 172 -2.48 9.04 -2.97
N ARG A 173 -2.92 9.10 -4.23
CA ARG A 173 -2.85 10.33 -5.03
C ARG A 173 -3.73 11.40 -4.42
N GLN A 174 -3.11 12.47 -3.95
CA GLN A 174 -3.82 13.66 -3.48
C GLN A 174 -4.25 14.49 -4.69
N LEU A 175 -5.54 14.83 -4.74
CA LEU A 175 -6.09 15.70 -5.80
C LEU A 175 -5.64 17.14 -5.62
N GLU A 176 -5.54 17.56 -4.37
CA GLU A 176 -5.04 18.88 -3.99
C GLU A 176 -4.00 18.69 -2.89
N LYS A 177 -2.78 19.16 -3.16
CA LYS A 177 -1.68 19.05 -2.22
C LYS A 177 -1.66 20.29 -1.33
N ILE A 178 -1.79 20.08 -0.03
CA ILE A 178 -1.60 21.14 0.96
C ILE A 178 -0.14 21.62 0.87
N PRO A 179 0.11 22.93 0.72
CA PRO A 179 1.47 23.46 0.74
C PRO A 179 2.21 23.09 2.02
N SER A 180 3.54 23.13 1.96
CA SER A 180 4.41 22.84 3.10
C SER A 180 5.53 23.88 3.20
N ASN A 181 6.40 23.78 4.20
CA ASN A 181 7.51 24.70 4.39
C ASN A 181 8.45 24.79 3.16
N THR A 182 8.50 23.74 2.34
CA THR A 182 9.28 23.71 1.10
C THR A 182 8.55 24.31 -0.11
N SER A 183 7.27 24.63 0.00
CA SER A 183 6.50 25.27 -1.07
C SER A 183 6.96 26.71 -1.30
N THR A 184 6.74 27.22 -2.51
CA THR A 184 6.99 28.62 -2.85
C THR A 184 5.97 29.52 -2.17
N LYS A 185 6.33 30.79 -1.95
CA LYS A 185 5.42 31.79 -1.39
C LYS A 185 4.12 31.88 -2.19
N ALA A 186 4.23 31.94 -3.52
CA ALA A 186 3.10 31.98 -4.44
C ALA A 186 2.16 30.78 -4.26
N ALA A 187 2.69 29.55 -4.19
CA ALA A 187 1.87 28.36 -4.01
C ALA A 187 1.09 28.36 -2.68
N ILE A 188 1.65 28.94 -1.62
CA ILE A 188 0.95 29.08 -0.32
C ILE A 188 -0.19 30.12 -0.45
N VAL A 189 0.10 31.27 -1.07
CA VAL A 189 -0.90 32.33 -1.31
C VAL A 189 -2.05 31.81 -2.18
N ASP A 190 -1.74 31.16 -3.30
CA ASP A 190 -2.74 30.63 -4.23
C ASP A 190 -3.64 29.60 -3.56
N TYR A 191 -3.07 28.74 -2.72
CA TYR A 191 -3.83 27.77 -1.93
C TYR A 191 -4.73 28.45 -0.90
N LEU A 192 -4.23 29.40 -0.12
CA LEU A 192 -5.04 30.11 0.87
C LEU A 192 -6.21 30.85 0.21
N ARG A 193 -5.94 31.53 -0.92
CA ARG A 193 -6.97 32.24 -1.70
C ARG A 193 -7.98 31.28 -2.33
N SER A 194 -7.55 30.12 -2.84
CA SER A 194 -8.48 29.11 -3.38
C SER A 194 -9.43 28.55 -2.30
N LYS A 195 -9.06 28.68 -1.02
CA LYS A 195 -9.89 28.35 0.15
C LYS A 195 -10.66 29.52 0.73
N GLY A 196 -10.62 30.69 0.06
CA GLY A 196 -11.32 31.90 0.49
C GLY A 196 -10.67 32.61 1.68
N VAL A 197 -9.40 32.35 1.96
CA VAL A 197 -8.64 33.09 2.97
C VAL A 197 -8.03 34.33 2.32
N GLU A 198 -8.33 35.51 2.88
CA GLU A 198 -7.69 36.75 2.47
C GLU A 198 -6.25 36.77 2.97
N VAL A 199 -5.34 37.17 2.08
CA VAL A 199 -3.89 37.15 2.33
C VAL A 199 -3.34 38.53 2.01
N ALA A 200 -2.66 39.15 2.99
CA ALA A 200 -2.05 40.47 2.81
C ALA A 200 -0.93 40.43 1.76
N LEU A 201 -0.79 41.51 1.00
CA LEU A 201 0.13 41.58 -0.16
C LEU A 201 1.61 41.54 0.26
N ASP A 202 1.91 41.99 1.46
CA ASP A 202 3.24 42.15 2.04
C ASP A 202 3.62 41.04 3.04
N SER A 203 2.73 40.07 3.33
CA SER A 203 2.98 38.97 4.27
C SER A 203 4.31 38.26 3.99
N SER A 204 5.13 38.01 5.00
CA SER A 204 6.34 37.20 4.83
C SER A 204 5.99 35.73 4.56
N LYS A 205 6.96 34.90 4.15
CA LYS A 205 6.71 33.46 3.98
C LYS A 205 6.34 32.79 5.32
N ASP A 206 6.91 33.27 6.42
CA ASP A 206 6.63 32.71 7.75
C ASP A 206 5.22 33.06 8.22
N ASP A 207 4.76 34.29 7.96
CA ASP A 207 3.38 34.70 8.26
C ASP A 207 2.37 33.84 7.47
N LEU A 208 2.64 33.62 6.18
CA LEU A 208 1.81 32.77 5.32
C LEU A 208 1.77 31.31 5.80
N LEU A 209 2.88 30.78 6.33
CA LEU A 209 2.91 29.44 6.91
C LEU A 209 2.12 29.39 8.23
N GLN A 210 2.16 30.45 9.05
CA GLN A 210 1.33 30.55 10.26
C GLN A 210 -0.15 30.60 9.91
N GLU A 211 -0.55 31.41 8.93
CA GLU A 211 -1.92 31.47 8.40
C GLU A 211 -2.37 30.11 7.86
N LEU A 212 -1.50 29.44 7.09
CA LEU A 212 -1.76 28.09 6.60
C LEU A 212 -1.95 27.09 7.74
N HIS A 213 -1.11 27.12 8.78
CA HIS A 213 -1.26 26.25 9.94
C HIS A 213 -2.53 26.55 10.73
N ALA A 214 -2.89 27.82 10.90
CA ALA A 214 -4.13 28.23 11.56
C ALA A 214 -5.36 27.77 10.76
N PHE A 215 -5.35 27.98 9.44
CA PHE A 215 -6.39 27.50 8.54
C PHE A 215 -6.53 25.98 8.62
N VAL A 216 -5.43 25.24 8.47
CA VAL A 216 -5.41 23.77 8.53
C VAL A 216 -5.92 23.28 9.88
N SER A 217 -5.49 23.89 10.98
CA SER A 217 -5.93 23.51 12.34
C SER A 217 -7.41 23.79 12.55
N SER A 218 -7.92 24.93 12.08
CA SER A 218 -9.35 25.29 12.16
C SER A 218 -10.26 24.32 11.40
N ARG A 219 -9.71 23.59 10.42
CA ARG A 219 -10.41 22.57 9.62
C ARG A 219 -10.23 21.14 10.14
N GLY A 220 -9.69 20.97 11.35
CA GLY A 220 -9.46 19.63 11.94
C GLY A 220 -8.11 19.00 11.58
N GLY A 221 -7.18 19.81 11.06
CA GLY A 221 -5.81 19.40 10.77
C GLY A 221 -5.60 18.86 9.35
N VAL A 222 -4.34 18.54 9.05
CA VAL A 222 -3.90 18.04 7.72
C VAL A 222 -4.69 16.79 7.31
N GLY A 223 -5.02 15.91 8.25
CA GLY A 223 -5.77 14.68 7.98
C GLY A 223 -7.16 14.94 7.42
N ALA A 224 -7.88 15.92 7.97
CA ALA A 224 -9.24 16.27 7.56
C ALA A 224 -9.30 16.97 6.20
N LEU A 225 -8.24 17.70 5.84
CA LEU A 225 -8.14 18.42 4.56
C LEU A 225 -7.56 17.56 3.42
N ARG A 226 -7.02 16.39 3.72
CA ARG A 226 -6.46 15.52 2.69
C ARG A 226 -7.57 14.99 1.80
N ASN A 227 -7.50 15.39 0.54
CA ASN A 227 -8.42 14.95 -0.49
C ASN A 227 -7.70 13.96 -1.42
N TYR A 228 -8.12 12.69 -1.36
CA TYR A 228 -7.52 11.61 -2.12
C TYR A 228 -8.48 11.14 -3.22
N ALA A 229 -7.93 10.82 -4.39
CA ALA A 229 -8.72 10.42 -5.55
C ALA A 229 -9.59 9.18 -5.28
N VAL A 230 -9.01 8.18 -4.60
CA VAL A 230 -9.68 6.91 -4.27
C VAL A 230 -10.85 7.12 -3.33
N GLU A 231 -10.68 7.93 -2.29
CA GLU A 231 -11.72 8.28 -1.33
C GLU A 231 -12.87 9.02 -2.02
N ASN A 232 -12.59 9.94 -2.96
CA ASN A 232 -13.65 10.60 -3.71
C ASN A 232 -14.40 9.67 -4.64
N ILE A 233 -13.68 8.84 -5.40
CA ILE A 233 -14.28 7.82 -6.25
C ILE A 233 -15.20 6.92 -5.41
N CYS A 234 -14.74 6.41 -4.27
CA CYS A 234 -15.58 5.57 -3.42
C CYS A 234 -16.78 6.34 -2.84
N ALA A 235 -16.59 7.60 -2.42
CA ALA A 235 -17.65 8.43 -1.86
C ALA A 235 -18.77 8.72 -2.87
N GLU A 236 -18.47 8.90 -4.15
CA GLU A 236 -19.48 9.06 -5.22
C GLU A 236 -20.42 7.85 -5.33
N PHE A 237 -19.95 6.67 -4.94
CA PHE A 237 -20.75 5.44 -4.91
C PHE A 237 -21.28 5.11 -3.50
N GLY A 238 -21.06 5.96 -2.50
CA GLY A 238 -21.43 5.69 -1.10
C GLY A 238 -20.63 4.53 -0.48
N VAL A 239 -19.42 4.27 -0.97
CA VAL A 239 -18.52 3.22 -0.49
C VAL A 239 -17.54 3.81 0.52
N ALA A 240 -17.38 3.16 1.67
CA ALA A 240 -16.39 3.55 2.67
C ALA A 240 -14.99 3.03 2.29
N VAL A 241 -13.94 3.77 2.64
CA VAL A 241 -12.54 3.35 2.47
C VAL A 241 -11.89 3.15 3.83
N ILE A 242 -11.24 2.00 4.00
CA ILE A 242 -10.47 1.64 5.19
C ILE A 242 -9.02 1.40 4.77
N ARG A 243 -8.11 2.29 5.20
CA ARG A 243 -6.68 2.18 4.92
C ARG A 243 -5.99 1.24 5.90
N LEU A 244 -5.13 0.34 5.42
CA LEU A 244 -4.29 -0.49 6.29
C LEU A 244 -3.37 0.37 7.18
N PRO A 245 -3.02 -0.10 8.38
CA PRO A 245 -1.98 0.54 9.16
C PRO A 245 -0.61 0.34 8.47
N PRO A 246 0.32 1.31 8.55
CA PRO A 246 1.66 1.17 7.98
C PRO A 246 2.35 -0.10 8.47
N PHE A 247 3.05 -0.80 7.58
CA PHE A 247 3.78 -2.06 7.86
C PHE A 247 2.91 -3.27 8.26
N HIS A 248 1.60 -3.22 8.04
CA HIS A 248 0.67 -4.31 8.38
C HIS A 248 -0.01 -4.92 7.14
N CYS A 249 0.74 -5.12 6.05
CA CYS A 249 0.21 -5.74 4.82
C CYS A 249 -0.34 -7.16 5.02
N PHE A 250 0.01 -7.83 6.12
CA PHE A 250 -0.53 -9.15 6.49
C PHE A 250 -1.97 -9.11 7.00
N LEU A 251 -2.58 -7.93 7.17
CA LEU A 251 -4.00 -7.76 7.48
C LEU A 251 -4.89 -7.83 6.24
N THR A 252 -4.28 -7.92 5.05
CA THR A 252 -4.93 -8.23 3.78
C THR A 252 -4.89 -9.76 3.55
N PRO A 253 -5.99 -10.39 3.10
CA PRO A 253 -6.08 -11.83 2.86
C PRO A 253 -5.08 -12.38 1.84
#